data_AF-A0A7W4H386-F1
#
_entry.id   AF-A0A7W4H386-F1
#
_cell.length_a   1.000
_cell.length_b   1.000
_cell.length_c   1.000
_cell.angle_alpha   90.00
_cell.angle_beta   90.00
_cell.angle_gamma   90.00
#
_symmetry.space_group_name_H-M   'P 1'
#
loop_
_entity.id
_entity.type
_entity.pdbx_description
1 polymer ?
#
loop_
_entity_poly.entity_id
_entity_poly.type
_entity_poly.pdbx_seq_one_letter_code
_entity_poly.pdbx_strand_id
1 'polypeptide(L)'
;MRKSMLLTATFTALALTLGGCASNLSGDSYSRDEARKVQTVRMGTIESLRPVKIEGTKTPIGAGAGAVVGGVAGSTVGGGRGSVVAAVIGAVAGGLLGSMTEEGLTRTQGVEITVREDDGTLRAYVQQVQENEIFRVGERVRIMTVDGTSRVAH
;
A
#
# COMPACT_ATOMS: atom_id res chain seq x y z
N MET A 1 36.24 -19.77 4.72
CA MET A 1 35.63 -19.20 5.95
C MET A 1 35.47 -17.68 5.88
N ARG A 2 36.52 -16.86 5.66
CA ARG A 2 36.40 -15.39 5.58
C ARG A 2 35.48 -14.86 4.44
N LYS A 3 35.50 -15.49 3.26
CA LYS A 3 34.63 -15.12 2.12
C LYS A 3 33.14 -15.42 2.37
N SER A 4 32.83 -16.54 3.02
CA SER A 4 31.45 -16.91 3.40
C SER A 4 30.89 -15.95 4.45
N MET A 5 31.72 -15.55 5.42
CA MET A 5 31.36 -14.61 6.48
C MET A 5 31.10 -13.18 5.95
N LEU A 6 31.87 -12.75 4.94
CA LEU A 6 31.64 -11.49 4.21
C LEU A 6 30.34 -11.52 3.40
N LEU A 7 30.03 -12.62 2.71
CA LEU A 7 28.80 -12.79 1.93
C LEU A 7 27.54 -12.75 2.80
N THR A 8 27.56 -13.39 3.97
CA THR A 8 26.46 -13.28 4.94
C THR A 8 26.29 -11.86 5.45
N ALA A 9 27.38 -11.15 5.77
CA ALA A 9 27.31 -9.78 6.31
C ALA A 9 26.69 -8.79 5.31
N THR A 10 27.00 -8.91 4.02
CA THR A 10 26.41 -8.05 2.98
C THR A 10 24.93 -8.36 2.75
N PHE A 11 24.52 -9.63 2.88
CA PHE A 11 23.12 -10.04 2.73
C PHE A 11 22.26 -9.52 3.89
N THR A 12 22.76 -9.56 5.13
CA THR A 12 22.07 -9.00 6.29
C THR A 12 21.99 -7.47 6.21
N ALA A 13 23.06 -6.80 5.77
CA ALA A 13 23.09 -5.34 5.62
C ALA A 13 22.10 -4.83 4.54
N LEU A 14 21.91 -5.58 3.45
CA LEU A 14 20.93 -5.24 2.42
C LEU A 14 19.48 -5.47 2.90
N ALA A 15 19.23 -6.45 3.77
CA ALA A 15 17.90 -6.70 4.32
C ALA A 15 17.39 -5.55 5.23
N LEU A 16 18.30 -4.80 5.86
CA LEU A 16 17.97 -3.68 6.75
C LEU A 16 17.56 -2.39 6.02
N THR A 17 17.83 -2.27 4.72
CA THR A 17 17.50 -1.06 3.93
C THR A 17 16.16 -1.15 3.20
N LEU A 18 15.48 -2.30 3.23
CA LEU A 18 14.16 -2.51 2.62
C LEU A 18 12.98 -1.99 3.48
N GLY A 19 13.22 -1.03 4.38
CA GLY A 19 12.16 -0.32 5.10
C GLY A 19 11.29 0.49 4.12
N GLY A 20 10.33 -0.19 3.49
CA GLY A 20 9.51 0.34 2.42
C GLY A 20 8.54 1.43 2.90
N CYS A 21 8.24 2.36 2.00
CA CYS A 21 7.18 3.34 2.14
C CYS A 21 5.82 2.62 2.18
N ALA A 22 5.32 2.32 3.37
CA ALA A 22 3.93 1.87 3.53
C ALA A 22 3.00 3.07 3.30
N SER A 23 2.18 3.00 2.27
CA SER A 23 1.05 3.91 2.05
C SER A 23 -0.04 3.57 3.05
N ASN A 24 -0.40 4.54 3.90
CA ASN A 24 -1.51 4.41 4.84
C ASN A 24 -2.76 5.04 4.20
N LEU A 25 -3.88 4.32 4.19
CA LEU A 25 -5.16 4.77 3.63
C LEU A 25 -6.16 5.14 4.73
N SER A 26 -5.61 5.45 5.90
CA SER A 26 -6.32 5.89 7.08
C SER A 26 -6.72 7.36 7.03
N GLY A 27 -7.82 7.71 7.70
CA GLY A 27 -8.36 9.07 7.77
C GLY A 27 -7.50 10.05 8.59
N ASP A 28 -6.61 9.54 9.45
CA ASP A 28 -5.74 10.32 10.34
C ASP A 28 -4.37 10.70 9.73
N SER A 29 -4.00 10.06 8.62
CA SER A 29 -2.70 10.28 7.97
C SER A 29 -2.81 11.29 6.82
N TYR A 30 -1.91 12.28 6.82
CA TYR A 30 -1.83 13.33 5.80
C TYR A 30 -0.52 13.21 5.02
N SER A 31 -0.59 13.37 3.70
CA SER A 31 0.62 13.49 2.89
C SER A 31 1.29 14.83 3.16
N ARG A 32 2.61 14.91 2.90
CA ARG A 32 3.34 16.19 3.03
C ARG A 32 2.78 17.27 2.12
N ASP A 33 2.24 16.87 0.97
CA ASP A 33 1.67 17.79 -0.03
C ASP A 33 0.27 18.28 0.36
N GLU A 34 -0.45 17.55 1.21
CA GLU A 34 -1.74 17.98 1.77
C GLU A 34 -1.57 18.88 3.01
N ALA A 35 -0.41 18.82 3.66
CA ALA A 35 -0.14 19.61 4.84
C ALA A 35 -0.25 21.11 4.55
N ARG A 36 -0.98 21.82 5.42
CA ARG A 36 -1.22 23.29 5.36
C ARG A 36 -2.04 23.77 4.16
N LYS A 37 -2.64 22.88 3.37
CA LYS A 37 -3.64 23.29 2.36
C LYS A 37 -4.99 23.55 2.99
N VAL A 38 -5.73 24.50 2.41
CA VAL A 38 -7.13 24.75 2.79
C VAL A 38 -7.96 23.53 2.39
N GLN A 39 -8.83 23.08 3.30
CA GLN A 39 -9.71 21.93 3.08
C GLN A 39 -11.16 22.39 3.07
N THR A 40 -11.97 21.82 2.19
CA THR A 40 -13.42 22.01 2.23
C THR A 40 -14.00 21.06 3.25
N VAL A 41 -14.70 21.60 4.25
CA VAL A 41 -15.38 20.81 5.28
C VAL A 41 -16.87 20.79 5.02
N ARG A 42 -17.44 19.60 4.88
CA ARG A 42 -18.89 19.37 4.84
C ARG A 42 -19.29 18.59 6.09
N MET A 43 -20.51 18.80 6.56
CA MET A 43 -21.08 18.05 7.67
C MET A 43 -22.15 17.10 7.14
N GLY A 44 -22.33 15.97 7.82
CA GLY A 44 -23.36 15.01 7.49
C GLY A 44 -23.60 14.00 8.59
N THR A 45 -24.49 13.05 8.31
CA THR A 45 -24.83 11.95 9.21
C THR A 45 -24.65 10.62 8.49
N ILE A 46 -24.05 9.65 9.18
CA ILE A 46 -23.82 8.31 8.63
C ILE A 46 -25.16 7.60 8.46
N GLU A 47 -25.48 7.21 7.23
CA GLU A 47 -26.69 6.45 6.88
C GLU A 47 -26.43 4.95 6.84
N SER A 48 -25.25 4.53 6.37
CA SER A 48 -24.88 3.11 6.36
C SER A 48 -23.37 2.89 6.41
N LEU A 49 -22.98 1.74 6.94
CA LEU A 49 -21.59 1.26 7.01
C LEU A 49 -21.51 -0.13 6.40
N ARG A 50 -20.57 -0.33 5.47
CA ARG A 50 -20.33 -1.64 4.86
C ARG A 50 -18.85 -2.01 4.93
N PRO A 51 -18.49 -3.20 5.44
CA PRO A 51 -17.11 -3.67 5.38
C PRO A 51 -16.73 -3.96 3.93
N VAL A 52 -15.58 -3.43 3.49
CA VAL A 52 -15.04 -3.60 2.13
C VAL A 52 -13.55 -3.92 2.19
N LYS A 53 -12.99 -4.47 1.12
CA LYS A 53 -11.54 -4.70 1.02
C LYS A 53 -10.93 -3.65 0.11
N ILE A 54 -9.89 -2.97 0.60
CA ILE A 54 -9.12 -2.03 -0.21
C ILE A 54 -7.98 -2.82 -0.86
N GLU A 55 -7.80 -2.64 -2.17
CA GLU A 55 -6.71 -3.31 -2.89
C GLU A 55 -5.35 -2.88 -2.34
N GLY A 56 -4.42 -3.82 -2.31
CA GLY A 56 -3.05 -3.52 -1.93
C GLY A 56 -2.34 -2.68 -2.99
N THR A 57 -1.22 -2.10 -2.58
CA THR A 57 -0.39 -1.29 -3.45
C THR A 57 0.30 -2.16 -4.49
N LYS A 58 0.17 -1.75 -5.76
CA LYS A 58 0.88 -2.34 -6.90
C LYS A 58 2.02 -1.40 -7.28
N THR A 59 3.14 -1.42 -6.55
CA THR A 59 4.30 -0.63 -6.99
C THR A 59 5.16 -1.42 -7.99
N PRO A 60 5.81 -0.73 -8.94
CA PRO A 60 6.84 -1.36 -9.78
C PRO A 60 8.10 -1.71 -8.98
N ILE A 61 8.19 -1.33 -7.69
CA ILE A 61 9.35 -1.60 -6.85
C ILE A 61 9.40 -3.07 -6.47
N GLY A 62 8.30 -3.69 -6.03
CA GLY A 62 8.26 -5.13 -5.76
C GLY A 62 8.59 -5.97 -7.01
N ALA A 63 8.09 -5.54 -8.17
CA ALA A 63 8.42 -6.16 -9.45
C ALA A 63 9.88 -5.98 -9.85
N GLY A 64 10.42 -4.76 -9.73
CA GLY A 64 11.81 -4.43 -10.08
C GLY A 64 12.82 -5.09 -9.15
N ALA A 65 12.58 -5.05 -7.84
CA ALA A 65 13.43 -5.69 -6.83
C ALA A 65 13.45 -7.21 -7.01
N GLY A 66 12.28 -7.83 -7.18
CA GLY A 66 12.16 -9.27 -7.46
C GLY A 66 12.85 -9.66 -8.77
N ALA A 67 12.78 -8.80 -9.80
CA ALA A 67 13.44 -9.04 -11.08
C ALA A 67 14.97 -8.93 -11.00
N VAL A 68 15.50 -7.95 -10.27
CA VAL A 68 16.96 -7.81 -10.07
C VAL A 68 17.50 -8.99 -9.29
N VAL A 69 16.86 -9.35 -8.18
CA VAL A 69 17.28 -10.49 -7.34
C VAL A 69 17.18 -11.80 -8.13
N GLY A 70 16.05 -12.04 -8.80
CA GLY A 70 15.82 -13.23 -9.60
C GLY A 70 16.77 -13.33 -10.82
N GLY A 71 17.09 -12.20 -11.44
CA GLY A 71 18.02 -12.13 -12.57
C GLY A 71 19.47 -12.37 -12.16
N VAL A 72 19.93 -11.72 -11.08
CA VAL A 72 21.30 -11.92 -10.57
C VAL A 72 21.46 -13.35 -10.06
N ALA A 73 20.52 -13.86 -9.26
CA ALA A 73 20.57 -15.24 -8.75
C ALA A 73 20.50 -16.26 -9.90
N GLY A 74 19.57 -16.09 -10.85
CA GLY A 74 19.41 -16.97 -12.00
C GLY A 74 20.64 -16.99 -12.92
N SER A 75 21.32 -15.85 -13.08
CA SER A 75 22.55 -15.77 -13.90
C SER A 75 23.74 -16.53 -13.31
N THR A 76 23.71 -16.84 -12.01
CA THR A 76 24.76 -17.64 -11.35
C THR A 76 24.54 -19.15 -11.46
N VAL A 77 23.36 -19.58 -11.94
CA VAL A 77 23.01 -20.99 -12.13
C VAL A 77 23.23 -21.38 -13.59
N GLY A 78 24.29 -22.15 -13.85
CA GLY A 78 24.66 -22.64 -15.19
C GLY A 78 25.73 -21.81 -15.90
N GLY A 79 26.14 -22.25 -17.09
CA GLY A 79 27.17 -21.59 -17.91
C GLY A 79 26.70 -21.26 -19.32
N GLY A 80 27.33 -20.27 -19.95
CA GLY A 80 27.08 -19.90 -21.34
C GLY A 80 25.66 -19.39 -21.59
N ARG A 81 24.95 -20.00 -22.56
CA ARG A 81 23.55 -19.63 -22.86
C ARG A 81 22.56 -20.05 -21.78
N GLY A 82 22.89 -21.07 -20.97
CA GLY A 82 22.01 -21.56 -19.91
C GLY A 82 21.80 -20.55 -18.79
N SER A 83 22.85 -19.82 -18.40
CA SER A 83 22.76 -18.79 -17.35
C SER A 83 21.94 -17.58 -17.79
N VAL A 84 22.00 -17.20 -19.07
CA VAL A 84 21.19 -16.09 -19.60
C VAL A 84 19.70 -16.43 -19.57
N VAL A 85 19.33 -17.65 -20.00
CA VAL A 85 17.94 -18.11 -19.96
C VAL A 85 17.45 -18.22 -18.51
N ALA A 86 18.27 -18.78 -17.61
CA ALA A 86 17.94 -18.87 -16.19
C ALA A 86 17.76 -17.49 -15.54
N ALA A 87 18.58 -16.50 -15.90
CA ALA A 87 18.44 -15.12 -15.43
C ALA A 87 17.12 -14.48 -15.86
N VAL A 88 16.74 -14.61 -17.14
CA VAL A 88 15.49 -14.04 -17.65
C VAL A 88 14.28 -14.69 -16.98
N ILE A 89 14.27 -16.02 -16.85
CA ILE A 89 13.19 -16.74 -16.16
C ILE A 89 13.12 -16.33 -14.70
N GLY A 90 14.26 -16.28 -14.00
CA GLY A 90 14.34 -15.88 -12.59
C GLY A 90 13.86 -14.44 -12.38
N ALA A 91 14.21 -13.52 -13.28
CA ALA A 91 13.78 -12.13 -13.20
C ALA A 91 12.26 -11.98 -13.43
N VAL A 92 11.71 -12.65 -14.44
CA VAL A 92 10.26 -12.61 -14.71
C VAL A 92 9.48 -13.25 -13.56
N ALA A 93 9.89 -14.43 -13.11
CA ALA A 93 9.24 -15.12 -12.00
C ALA A 93 9.35 -14.33 -10.70
N GLY A 94 10.54 -13.81 -10.37
CA GLY A 94 10.78 -13.01 -9.17
C GLY A 94 10.01 -11.68 -9.18
N GLY A 95 9.90 -11.02 -10.34
CA GLY A 95 9.15 -9.78 -10.46
C GLY A 95 7.63 -9.97 -10.33
N LEU A 96 7.07 -11.01 -10.95
CA LEU A 96 5.64 -11.33 -10.84
C LEU A 96 5.27 -11.78 -9.42
N LEU A 97 6.08 -12.65 -8.82
CA LEU A 97 5.86 -13.09 -7.44
C LEU A 97 6.01 -11.92 -6.46
N GLY A 98 6.98 -11.03 -6.68
CA GLY A 98 7.20 -9.84 -5.87
C GLY A 98 5.99 -8.90 -5.86
N SER A 99 5.43 -8.58 -7.04
CA SER A 99 4.28 -7.67 -7.13
C SER A 99 2.99 -8.26 -6.54
N MET A 100 2.73 -9.56 -6.74
CA MET A 100 1.57 -10.24 -6.15
C MET A 100 1.69 -10.35 -4.64
N THR A 101 2.91 -10.58 -4.13
CA THR A 101 3.18 -10.61 -2.69
C THR A 101 2.95 -9.24 -2.07
N GLU A 102 3.44 -8.17 -2.71
CA GLU A 102 3.22 -6.79 -2.25
C GLU A 102 1.72 -6.43 -2.22
N GLU A 103 0.98 -6.73 -3.28
CA GLU A 103 -0.47 -6.52 -3.33
C GLU A 103 -1.21 -7.31 -2.24
N GLY A 104 -0.80 -8.54 -1.97
CA GLY A 104 -1.39 -9.36 -0.91
C GLY A 104 -1.12 -8.83 0.49
N LEU A 105 0.13 -8.42 0.77
CA LEU A 105 0.57 -7.96 2.08
C LEU A 105 0.06 -6.57 2.44
N THR A 106 -0.09 -5.70 1.44
CA THR A 106 -0.56 -4.32 1.65
C THR A 106 -2.07 -4.16 1.53
N ARG A 107 -2.80 -5.27 1.32
CA ARG A 107 -4.26 -5.27 1.29
C ARG A 107 -4.80 -4.94 2.68
N THR A 108 -5.69 -3.95 2.77
CA THR A 108 -6.24 -3.52 4.06
C THR A 108 -7.76 -3.68 4.12
N GLN A 109 -8.27 -3.86 5.34
CA GLN A 109 -9.69 -3.85 5.60
C GLN A 109 -10.17 -2.40 5.59
N GLY A 110 -11.16 -2.12 4.75
CA GLY A 110 -11.82 -0.82 4.68
C GLY A 110 -13.26 -0.86 5.18
N VAL A 111 -13.80 0.34 5.35
CA VAL A 111 -15.22 0.58 5.57
C VAL A 111 -15.70 1.58 4.53
N GLU A 112 -16.79 1.24 3.86
CA GLU A 112 -17.55 2.17 3.05
C GLU A 112 -18.59 2.86 3.93
N ILE A 113 -18.45 4.17 4.07
CA ILE A 113 -19.27 5.05 4.90
C ILE A 113 -20.17 5.83 3.97
N THR A 114 -21.46 5.49 3.96
CA THR A 114 -22.46 6.28 3.25
C THR A 114 -22.95 7.37 4.17
N VAL A 115 -22.71 8.62 3.78
CA VAL A 115 -23.08 9.81 4.55
C VAL A 115 -24.17 10.56 3.80
N ARG A 116 -25.22 10.92 4.53
CA ARG A 116 -26.15 11.96 4.11
C ARG A 116 -25.61 13.30 4.55
N GLU A 117 -25.12 14.07 3.59
CA GLU A 117 -24.61 15.42 3.84
C GLU A 117 -25.76 16.39 4.14
N ASP A 118 -25.44 17.49 4.80
CA ASP A 118 -26.42 18.52 5.18
C ASP A 118 -27.09 19.20 3.98
N ASP A 119 -26.47 19.15 2.79
CA ASP A 119 -27.04 19.61 1.53
C ASP A 119 -28.10 18.64 0.96
N GLY A 120 -28.35 17.51 1.64
CA GLY A 120 -29.29 16.46 1.26
C GLY A 120 -28.69 15.40 0.33
N THR A 121 -27.45 15.57 -0.12
CA THR A 121 -26.76 14.62 -0.99
C THR A 121 -26.33 13.38 -0.23
N LEU A 122 -26.43 12.23 -0.89
CA LEU A 122 -25.86 10.97 -0.43
C LEU A 122 -24.53 10.71 -1.10
N ARG A 123 -23.46 10.52 -0.32
CA ARG A 123 -22.12 10.17 -0.84
C ARG A 123 -21.51 9.03 -0.03
N ALA A 124 -20.81 8.14 -0.73
CA ALA A 124 -20.08 7.04 -0.13
C ALA A 124 -18.57 7.34 -0.10
N TYR A 125 -17.95 7.10 1.05
CA TYR A 125 -16.53 7.30 1.29
C TYR A 125 -15.90 5.99 1.75
N VAL A 126 -14.82 5.56 1.11
CA VAL A 126 -14.10 4.35 1.51
C VAL A 126 -12.82 4.75 2.23
N GLN A 127 -12.65 4.27 3.45
CA GLN A 127 -11.42 4.48 4.22
C GLN A 127 -10.98 3.20 4.93
N GLN A 128 -9.69 3.11 5.22
CA GLN A 128 -9.15 2.01 6.02
C GLN A 128 -9.76 2.03 7.44
N VAL A 129 -10.06 0.86 7.98
CA VAL A 129 -10.51 0.72 9.37
C VAL A 129 -9.36 1.08 10.31
N GLN A 130 -9.66 1.92 11.30
CA GLN A 130 -8.72 2.31 12.35
C GLN A 130 -9.20 1.75 13.69
N GLU A 131 -8.28 1.29 14.53
CA GLU A 131 -8.63 0.77 15.87
C GLU A 131 -9.15 1.88 16.80
N ASN A 132 -8.67 3.11 16.59
CA ASN A 132 -8.98 4.25 17.45
C ASN A 132 -10.19 5.07 16.98
N GLU A 133 -10.75 4.78 15.80
CA GLU A 133 -11.84 5.54 15.21
C GLU A 133 -12.96 4.60 14.75
N ILE A 134 -14.02 4.53 15.55
CA ILE A 134 -15.16 3.67 15.34
C ILE A 134 -16.33 4.53 14.86
N PHE A 135 -16.86 4.21 13.68
CA PHE A 135 -18.05 4.84 13.14
C PHE A 135 -19.30 4.02 13.48
N ARG A 136 -20.42 4.70 13.72
CA ARG A 136 -21.74 4.10 13.86
C ARG A 136 -22.77 4.81 12.98
N VAL A 137 -23.75 4.06 12.54
CA VAL A 137 -24.90 4.62 11.82
C VAL A 137 -25.63 5.61 12.72
N GLY A 138 -25.98 6.78 12.17
CA GLY A 138 -26.61 7.89 12.88
C GLY A 138 -25.62 8.89 13.51
N GLU A 139 -24.32 8.60 13.52
CA GLU A 139 -23.32 9.56 14.02
C GLU A 139 -23.16 10.74 13.06
N ARG A 140 -22.94 11.92 13.65
CA ARG A 140 -22.62 13.16 12.94
C ARG A 140 -21.14 13.13 12.63
N VAL A 141 -20.78 13.41 11.38
CA VAL A 141 -19.40 13.38 10.92
C VAL A 141 -19.07 14.59 10.08
N ARG A 142 -17.79 14.94 10.07
CA ARG A 142 -17.18 15.92 9.17
C ARG A 142 -16.48 15.22 8.02
N ILE A 143 -16.71 15.74 6.82
CA ILE A 143 -16.07 15.29 5.59
C ILE A 143 -15.12 16.38 5.16
N MET A 144 -13.83 16.06 5.13
CA MET A 144 -12.77 16.98 4.74
C MET A 144 -12.24 16.58 3.36
N THR A 145 -12.36 17.48 2.40
CA THR A 145 -11.88 17.25 1.03
C THR A 145 -10.70 18.19 0.71
N VAL A 146 -9.62 17.60 0.20
CA VAL A 146 -8.42 18.31 -0.30
C VAL A 146 -7.92 17.62 -1.56
N ASP A 147 -7.70 18.38 -2.64
CA ASP A 147 -7.17 17.89 -3.92
C ASP A 147 -7.89 16.63 -4.48
N GLY A 148 -9.21 16.52 -4.25
CA GLY A 148 -10.02 15.37 -4.68
C GLY A 148 -10.03 14.18 -3.71
N THR A 149 -9.15 14.17 -2.71
CA THR A 149 -9.15 13.20 -1.62
C THR A 149 -10.15 13.62 -0.55
N SER A 150 -11.06 12.73 -0.15
CA SER A 150 -12.04 13.00 0.92
C SER A 150 -11.81 12.07 2.10
N ARG A 151 -11.96 12.60 3.31
CA ARG A 151 -11.78 11.90 4.58
C ARG A 151 -12.99 12.12 5.48
N VAL A 152 -13.44 11.06 6.16
CA VAL A 152 -14.52 11.16 7.16
C VAL A 152 -13.89 11.06 8.56
N ALA A 153 -14.26 11.99 9.43
CA ALA A 153 -13.87 12.03 10.84
C ALA A 153 -15.06 12.49 11.69
N HIS A 154 -14.97 12.33 13.02
CA HIS A 154 -15.95 12.86 13.98
C HIS A 154 -15.87 14.38 14.16
#